data_AF-A0A4R5XJE9-F1
#
_entry.id   AF-A0A4R5XJE9-F1
#
_cell.length_a   1.000
_cell.length_b   1.000
_cell.length_c   1.000
_cell.angle_alpha   90.00
_cell.angle_beta   90.00
_cell.angle_gamma   90.00
#
_symmetry.space_group_name_H-M   'P 1'
#
loop_
_entity.id
_entity.type
_entity.pdbx_description
1 polymer ?
#
loop_
_entity_poly.entity_id
_entity_poly.type
_entity_poly.pdbx_seq_one_letter_code
_entity_poly.pdbx_strand_id
1 'polypeptide(L)'
;MKEHKLTYLEERLDAKADHTNGHVFTFQQTKIKLVDEVEIHLLKTVHPELKKEIHTTEDEVVISVIPPESFQPFTAMHKKSRLARWTFALKLVHFSERKLSKRLHPIYSPDNIIIDRSNSPYLLHYGVEESLPPYEREEELSFNELKASILYAIDSSKPFKDYLHVHHTLQLTPAMQEIREAADAEVLKNLLIAQIDEEEKRQKTFTNVPNKAWKVRKYILIGLTALLIPLLILSFYSYFFIQPRQEAYINSNEHFLKNQYSNVVNELSDHNPDRMPYVVQYQLARAYIVVMDVLKDEQRAAVEDRITLQTDPQYFLFWINLGRGENEDAINIARSLQERDLIMMGLLQYSEEIKADDDLTGEEKQQELDKINQELEEYDREQKEQQELEEAEEAEDGEGNTQDAETEAESKAKPKEETKKPADKKDEQASSETSADKTQNGVA
;
A
#
# COMPACT_ATOMS: atom_id res chain seq x y z
N MET A 1 -3.81 57.40 4.75
CA MET A 1 -2.52 56.67 4.82
C MET A 1 -2.71 55.37 5.60
N LYS A 2 -1.79 54.40 5.51
CA LYS A 2 -1.66 53.36 6.55
C LYS A 2 -0.76 53.91 7.65
N GLU A 3 -1.17 53.80 8.91
CA GLU A 3 -0.34 54.21 10.05
C GLU A 3 0.86 53.27 10.17
N HIS A 4 2.06 53.82 10.22
CA HIS A 4 3.28 53.05 10.46
C HIS A 4 3.36 52.74 11.95
N LYS A 5 2.95 51.52 12.34
CA LYS A 5 3.01 51.10 13.75
C LYS A 5 4.47 50.95 14.16
N LEU A 6 4.94 51.86 15.02
CA LEU A 6 6.32 51.92 15.49
C LEU A 6 6.76 50.59 16.13
N THR A 7 8.00 50.20 15.83
CA THR A 7 8.69 49.09 16.50
C THR A 7 8.91 49.40 17.98
N TYR A 8 9.36 48.42 18.76
CA TYR A 8 9.75 48.69 20.16
C TYR A 8 11.02 49.56 20.21
N LEU A 9 11.94 49.35 19.27
CA LEU A 9 13.20 50.07 19.23
C LEU A 9 13.02 51.55 18.88
N GLU A 10 12.15 51.87 17.91
CA GLU A 10 11.81 53.28 17.59
C GLU A 10 11.15 54.00 18.77
N GLU A 11 10.17 53.36 19.45
CA GLU A 11 9.51 53.91 20.64
C GLU A 11 10.48 54.13 21.81
N ARG A 12 11.44 53.21 22.01
CA ARG A 12 12.43 53.29 23.10
C ARG A 12 13.53 54.32 22.86
N LEU A 13 13.75 54.72 21.60
CA LEU A 13 14.78 55.69 21.19
C LEU A 13 14.24 57.08 20.82
N ASP A 14 12.93 57.22 20.61
CA ASP A 14 12.27 58.38 19.95
C ASP A 14 12.96 58.77 18.62
N ALA A 15 13.38 57.74 17.88
CA ALA A 15 14.20 57.80 16.69
C ALA A 15 13.67 56.85 15.62
N LYS A 16 13.97 57.12 14.35
CA LYS A 16 13.57 56.25 13.23
C LYS A 16 14.62 55.16 13.00
N ALA A 17 14.18 53.92 12.82
CA ALA A 17 15.06 52.79 12.52
C ALA A 17 14.66 52.13 11.18
N ASP A 18 15.54 52.18 10.19
CA ASP A 18 15.37 51.48 8.91
C ASP A 18 16.29 50.25 8.86
N HIS A 19 15.72 49.10 8.52
CA HIS A 19 16.42 47.82 8.41
C HIS A 19 16.37 47.22 6.99
N THR A 20 15.93 47.98 5.98
CA THR A 20 15.63 47.47 4.63
C THR A 20 16.84 47.41 3.70
N ASN A 21 17.65 48.47 3.65
CA ASN A 21 18.82 48.64 2.77
C ASN A 21 20.13 48.81 3.56
N GLY A 22 20.20 48.21 4.74
CA GLY A 22 21.19 48.47 5.78
C GLY A 22 20.50 48.58 7.14
N HIS A 23 21.24 48.89 8.21
CA HIS A 23 20.66 49.17 9.52
C HIS A 23 20.97 50.61 9.90
N VAL A 24 20.01 51.50 9.71
CA VAL A 24 20.20 52.96 9.80
C VAL A 24 19.30 53.54 10.90
N PHE A 25 19.91 54.21 11.87
CA PHE A 25 19.21 54.89 12.96
C PHE A 25 19.32 56.40 12.74
N THR A 26 18.18 57.08 12.64
CA THR A 26 18.10 58.53 12.45
C THR A 26 17.49 59.18 13.69
N PHE A 27 18.30 59.98 14.37
CA PHE A 27 17.93 60.76 15.54
C PHE A 27 17.84 62.24 15.15
N GLN A 28 16.87 62.98 15.68
CA GLN A 28 16.85 64.45 15.51
C GLN A 28 17.74 65.10 16.57
N GLN A 29 18.63 65.99 16.16
CA GLN A 29 19.62 66.66 17.01
C GLN A 29 18.95 67.44 18.15
N THR A 30 17.73 67.95 17.93
CA THR A 30 16.90 68.64 18.93
C THR A 30 16.27 67.72 19.99
N LYS A 31 16.26 66.40 19.78
CA LYS A 31 15.73 65.38 20.71
C LYS A 31 16.80 64.68 21.53
N ILE A 32 18.06 64.76 21.12
CA ILE A 32 19.19 64.08 21.77
C ILE A 32 20.07 65.05 22.57
N LYS A 33 20.81 64.50 23.54
CA LYS A 33 21.70 65.28 24.42
C LYS A 33 23.10 65.52 23.84
N LEU A 34 23.41 64.91 22.68
CA LEU A 34 24.73 64.93 22.03
C LEU A 34 25.26 66.36 21.77
N VAL A 35 26.44 66.68 22.31
CA VAL A 35 27.11 67.97 22.06
C VAL A 35 28.25 67.82 21.04
N ASP A 36 29.01 66.72 21.09
CA ASP A 36 30.13 66.41 20.20
C ASP A 36 30.08 64.95 19.68
N GLU A 37 30.36 64.73 18.39
CA GLU A 37 30.47 63.38 17.79
C GLU A 37 31.53 62.52 18.50
N VAL A 38 32.56 63.14 19.09
CA VAL A 38 33.59 62.47 19.90
C VAL A 38 32.96 61.65 21.04
N GLU A 39 31.83 62.08 21.60
CA GLU A 39 31.14 61.38 22.69
C GLU A 39 30.66 59.98 22.28
N ILE A 40 30.15 59.86 21.05
CA ILE A 40 29.58 58.64 20.44
C ILE A 40 30.58 57.89 19.55
N HIS A 41 31.78 58.45 19.32
CA HIS A 41 32.84 57.79 18.55
C HIS A 41 33.22 56.40 19.11
N LEU A 42 33.03 56.18 20.41
CA LEU A 42 33.16 54.86 21.06
C LEU A 42 32.37 53.76 20.33
N LEU A 43 31.18 54.07 19.78
CA LEU A 43 30.32 53.12 19.07
C LEU A 43 31.01 52.48 17.86
N LYS A 44 31.92 53.22 17.19
CA LYS A 44 32.73 52.75 16.05
C LYS A 44 33.75 51.66 16.44
N THR A 45 34.01 51.47 17.73
CA THR A 45 34.90 50.40 18.26
C THR A 45 34.17 49.20 18.86
N VAL A 46 32.85 49.30 19.08
CA VAL A 46 32.04 48.25 19.72
C VAL A 46 31.57 47.24 18.67
N HIS A 47 32.07 45.99 18.75
CA HIS A 47 31.93 44.93 17.74
C HIS A 47 32.56 45.33 16.40
N PRO A 48 33.90 45.20 16.24
CA PRO A 48 34.60 45.55 14.98
C PRO A 48 34.15 44.73 13.77
N GLU A 49 33.39 43.65 13.97
CA GLU A 49 32.70 42.90 12.92
C GLU A 49 31.58 43.73 12.26
N LEU A 50 30.95 44.65 13.01
CA LEU A 50 29.92 45.56 12.54
C LEU A 50 30.56 46.91 12.21
N LYS A 51 30.73 47.23 10.93
CA LYS A 51 31.20 48.56 10.53
C LYS A 51 30.12 49.59 10.85
N LYS A 52 30.51 50.73 11.43
CA LYS A 52 29.58 51.82 11.77
C LYS A 52 30.09 53.15 11.25
N GLU A 53 29.24 53.79 10.48
CA GLU A 53 29.44 55.12 9.92
C GLU A 53 28.48 56.06 10.66
N ILE A 54 28.98 57.22 11.07
CA ILE A 54 28.21 58.22 11.83
C ILE A 54 28.31 59.52 11.04
N HIS A 55 27.16 60.11 10.74
CA HIS A 55 27.05 61.36 10.01
C HIS A 55 26.15 62.32 10.81
N THR A 56 26.75 63.37 11.36
CA THR A 56 26.04 64.45 12.05
C THR A 56 25.77 65.58 11.07
N THR A 57 24.53 66.08 11.08
CA THR A 57 24.09 67.29 10.36
C THR A 57 23.52 68.29 11.36
N GLU A 58 23.07 69.46 10.90
CA GLU A 58 22.50 70.49 11.80
C GLU A 58 21.18 70.02 12.46
N ASP A 59 20.35 69.27 11.74
CA ASP A 59 19.04 68.79 12.22
C ASP A 59 19.02 67.31 12.67
N GLU A 60 19.86 66.44 12.09
CA GLU A 60 19.80 64.98 12.30
C GLU A 60 21.18 64.32 12.47
N VAL A 61 21.24 63.29 13.31
CA VAL A 61 22.36 62.35 13.45
C VAL A 61 21.95 61.01 12.86
N VAL A 62 22.72 60.53 11.88
CA VAL A 62 22.50 59.26 11.19
C VAL A 62 23.63 58.29 11.55
N ILE A 63 23.25 57.16 12.15
CA ILE A 63 24.16 56.04 12.47
C ILE A 63 23.83 54.87 11.55
N SER A 64 24.73 54.62 10.60
CA SER A 64 24.62 53.52 9.63
C SER A 64 25.48 52.34 10.08
N VAL A 65 24.86 51.19 10.33
CA VAL A 65 25.51 49.94 10.73
C VAL A 65 25.48 48.96 9.55
N ILE A 66 26.67 48.57 9.10
CA ILE A 66 26.89 47.70 7.94
C ILE A 66 27.43 46.35 8.44
N PRO A 67 26.56 45.33 8.61
CA PRO A 67 26.97 43.99 8.99
C PRO A 67 27.61 43.22 7.81
N PRO A 68 28.44 42.21 8.06
CA PRO A 68 28.93 41.30 7.02
C PRO A 68 27.80 40.43 6.44
N GLU A 69 27.84 40.10 5.15
CA GLU A 69 26.84 39.28 4.43
C GLU A 69 26.59 37.87 5.05
N SER A 70 27.51 37.40 5.89
CA SER A 70 27.35 36.14 6.61
C SER A 70 26.32 36.21 7.74
N PHE A 71 26.01 37.41 8.26
CA PHE A 71 25.07 37.63 9.35
C PHE A 71 23.61 37.48 8.91
N GLN A 72 22.71 37.36 9.89
CA GLN A 72 21.28 37.11 9.69
C GLN A 72 20.44 37.95 10.68
N PRO A 73 19.29 38.49 10.27
CA PRO A 73 18.38 39.19 11.19
C PRO A 73 17.79 38.22 12.21
N PHE A 74 17.33 38.74 13.36
CA PHE A 74 16.77 37.91 14.44
C PHE A 74 15.70 36.92 13.98
N THR A 75 14.84 37.32 13.04
CA THR A 75 13.75 36.49 12.50
C THR A 75 14.22 35.21 11.80
N ALA A 76 15.50 35.12 11.42
CA ALA A 76 16.10 33.88 10.93
C ALA A 76 16.24 32.81 12.03
N MET A 77 16.24 33.19 13.31
CA MET A 77 16.34 32.26 14.45
C MET A 77 15.13 31.33 14.53
N HIS A 78 13.92 31.83 14.30
CA HIS A 78 12.69 31.02 14.35
C HIS A 78 12.65 29.90 13.30
N LYS A 79 13.47 29.99 12.25
CA LYS A 79 13.63 28.96 11.21
C LYS A 79 14.65 27.87 11.57
N LYS A 80 15.34 27.99 12.71
CA LYS A 80 16.37 27.05 13.18
C LYS A 80 15.78 26.00 14.14
N SER A 81 16.50 24.89 14.34
CA SER A 81 16.04 23.78 15.20
C SER A 81 15.77 24.24 16.64
N ARG A 82 14.89 23.54 17.37
CA ARG A 82 14.54 23.90 18.77
C ARG A 82 15.78 24.00 19.65
N LEU A 83 16.71 23.04 19.54
CA LEU A 83 18.03 23.09 20.19
C LEU A 83 18.82 24.35 19.81
N ALA A 84 18.94 24.71 18.53
CA ALA A 84 19.69 25.90 18.12
C ALA A 84 19.08 27.21 18.68
N ARG A 85 17.75 27.27 18.83
CA ARG A 85 17.05 28.41 19.45
C ARG A 85 17.32 28.50 20.96
N TRP A 86 17.38 27.36 21.65
CA TRP A 86 17.83 27.30 23.05
C TRP A 86 19.31 27.66 23.23
N THR A 87 20.20 27.15 22.36
CA THR A 87 21.63 27.51 22.39
C THR A 87 21.85 29.01 22.12
N PHE A 88 21.05 29.61 21.23
CA PHE A 88 21.07 31.06 21.01
C PHE A 88 20.64 31.83 22.26
N ALA A 89 19.57 31.41 22.95
CA ALA A 89 19.13 32.03 24.19
C ALA A 89 20.24 32.02 25.26
N LEU A 90 20.91 30.89 25.47
CA LEU A 90 22.04 30.79 26.40
C LEU A 90 23.21 31.70 25.97
N LYS A 91 23.52 31.75 24.67
CA LYS A 91 24.52 32.68 24.12
C LYS A 91 24.15 34.16 24.31
N LEU A 92 22.86 34.51 24.31
CA LEU A 92 22.39 35.88 24.55
C LEU A 92 22.57 36.29 26.02
N VAL A 93 22.32 35.39 26.99
CA VAL A 93 22.66 35.66 28.40
C VAL A 93 24.17 35.83 28.57
N HIS A 94 24.99 34.93 28.02
CA HIS A 94 26.47 35.07 28.03
C HIS A 94 27.00 36.29 27.25
N PHE A 95 26.20 36.89 26.36
CA PHE A 95 26.52 38.14 25.70
C PHE A 95 26.20 39.33 26.63
N SER A 96 25.06 39.32 27.33
CA SER A 96 24.66 40.40 28.24
C SER A 96 25.60 40.60 29.44
N GLU A 97 26.30 39.55 29.86
CA GLU A 97 27.28 39.58 30.96
C GLU A 97 28.68 40.08 30.54
N ARG A 98 28.92 40.30 29.23
CA ARG A 98 30.22 40.77 28.76
C ARG A 98 30.50 42.15 29.35
N LYS A 99 31.74 42.35 29.84
CA LYS A 99 32.20 43.62 30.42
C LYS A 99 32.24 44.71 29.35
N LEU A 100 31.12 45.40 29.19
CA LEU A 100 30.94 46.59 28.37
C LEU A 100 31.49 47.83 29.11
N SER A 101 31.73 48.93 28.39
CA SER A 101 32.01 50.22 29.02
C SER A 101 30.81 50.67 29.84
N LYS A 102 31.03 51.33 30.99
CA LYS A 102 29.94 51.89 31.81
C LYS A 102 29.09 52.89 31.03
N ARG A 103 29.72 53.67 30.13
CA ARG A 103 29.08 54.66 29.25
C ARG A 103 28.12 54.06 28.21
N LEU A 104 27.99 52.73 28.10
CA LEU A 104 27.22 52.07 27.04
C LEU A 104 26.03 51.30 27.60
N HIS A 105 24.85 51.59 27.05
CA HIS A 105 23.58 51.06 27.52
C HIS A 105 22.96 50.15 26.44
N PRO A 106 22.93 48.82 26.63
CA PRO A 106 22.37 47.89 25.66
C PRO A 106 20.83 47.93 25.67
N ILE A 107 20.22 47.74 24.50
CA ILE A 107 18.80 47.36 24.37
C ILE A 107 18.72 45.95 23.80
N TYR A 108 17.98 45.06 24.45
CA TYR A 108 17.78 43.68 24.01
C TYR A 108 16.41 43.50 23.34
N SER A 109 16.29 44.01 22.11
CA SER A 109 15.11 43.81 21.27
C SER A 109 15.44 43.03 19.98
N PRO A 110 14.49 42.29 19.39
CA PRO A 110 14.71 41.55 18.14
C PRO A 110 15.13 42.43 16.96
N ASP A 111 14.67 43.68 16.96
CA ASP A 111 15.02 44.67 15.94
C ASP A 111 16.46 45.19 16.13
N ASN A 112 16.99 45.19 17.36
CA ASN A 112 18.37 45.59 17.66
C ASN A 112 19.39 44.44 17.55
N ILE A 113 18.94 43.18 17.53
CA ILE A 113 19.82 42.00 17.58
C ILE A 113 20.03 41.40 16.18
N ILE A 114 21.29 41.32 15.75
CA ILE A 114 21.73 40.59 14.56
C ILE A 114 22.56 39.35 14.98
N ILE A 115 22.59 38.31 14.14
CA ILE A 115 23.09 36.97 14.50
C ILE A 115 24.14 36.48 13.49
N ASP A 116 25.28 35.99 13.96
CA ASP A 116 26.32 35.38 13.10
C ASP A 116 25.93 33.96 12.58
N ARG A 117 26.81 33.35 11.79
CA ARG A 117 26.66 31.94 11.34
C ARG A 117 26.70 30.91 12.46
N SER A 118 27.26 31.26 13.61
CA SER A 118 27.44 30.42 14.81
C SER A 118 26.28 30.51 15.81
N ASN A 119 25.22 31.28 15.50
CA ASN A 119 24.15 31.68 16.43
C ASN A 119 24.63 32.50 17.64
N SER A 120 25.63 33.36 17.45
CA SER A 120 26.10 34.37 18.41
C SER A 120 25.38 35.71 18.13
N PRO A 121 24.75 36.35 19.12
CA PRO A 121 24.11 37.64 18.96
C PRO A 121 25.13 38.79 18.99
N TYR A 122 24.78 39.88 18.30
CA TYR A 122 25.42 41.18 18.31
C TYR A 122 24.33 42.27 18.34
N LEU A 123 24.61 43.42 18.97
CA LEU A 123 23.69 44.57 18.97
C LEU A 123 24.12 45.62 17.94
N LEU A 124 23.15 46.14 17.20
CA LEU A 124 23.33 47.17 16.19
C LEU A 124 23.56 48.55 16.85
N HIS A 125 22.63 48.93 17.73
CA HIS A 125 22.60 50.18 18.50
C HIS A 125 22.95 49.96 19.98
N TYR A 126 23.56 50.99 20.58
CA TYR A 126 23.80 51.14 22.01
C TYR A 126 23.52 52.60 22.40
N GLY A 127 22.83 52.81 23.53
CA GLY A 127 22.79 54.10 24.18
C GLY A 127 24.17 54.51 24.69
N VAL A 128 24.38 55.82 24.80
CA VAL A 128 25.62 56.43 25.30
C VAL A 128 25.26 57.39 26.42
N GLU A 129 25.86 57.18 27.60
CA GLU A 129 25.66 57.95 28.83
C GLU A 129 25.70 59.47 28.55
N GLU A 130 24.59 60.13 28.84
CA GLU A 130 24.29 61.55 28.57
C GLU A 130 24.44 62.07 27.13
N SER A 131 24.63 61.21 26.13
CA SER A 131 24.77 61.61 24.72
C SER A 131 23.63 61.11 23.83
N LEU A 132 23.29 59.83 23.92
CA LEU A 132 22.45 59.11 22.94
C LEU A 132 21.53 58.11 23.65
N PRO A 133 20.22 58.03 23.33
CA PRO A 133 19.30 57.23 24.11
C PRO A 133 19.57 55.71 23.97
N PRO A 134 19.33 54.91 25.03
CA PRO A 134 18.95 55.32 26.38
C PRO A 134 20.12 55.95 27.15
N TYR A 135 19.86 57.11 27.77
CA TYR A 135 20.89 57.91 28.46
C TYR A 135 21.34 57.31 29.79
N GLU A 136 20.53 56.44 30.39
CA GLU A 136 20.76 55.81 31.69
C GLU A 136 20.67 54.28 31.60
N ARG A 137 21.31 53.60 32.56
CA ARG A 137 21.43 52.14 32.62
C ARG A 137 20.32 51.50 33.44
N GLU A 138 19.14 51.36 32.85
CA GLU A 138 17.99 50.67 33.46
C GLU A 138 18.20 49.14 33.47
N GLU A 139 18.90 48.61 34.50
CA GLU A 139 19.28 47.18 34.54
C GLU A 139 18.08 46.22 34.62
N GLU A 140 17.05 46.55 35.41
CA GLU A 140 15.82 45.73 35.47
C GLU A 140 15.08 45.69 34.12
N LEU A 141 14.98 46.83 33.42
CA LEU A 141 14.36 46.88 32.10
C LEU A 141 15.19 46.10 31.08
N SER A 142 16.52 46.28 31.09
CA SER A 142 17.44 45.53 30.23
C SER A 142 17.34 44.01 30.46
N PHE A 143 17.13 43.56 31.70
CA PHE A 143 16.95 42.15 32.03
C PHE A 143 15.57 41.63 31.59
N ASN A 144 14.51 42.45 31.66
CA ASN A 144 13.19 42.08 31.15
C ASN A 144 13.14 42.09 29.60
N GLU A 145 13.82 43.03 28.93
CA GLU A 145 14.08 43.02 27.49
C GLU A 145 14.83 41.74 27.07
N LEU A 146 15.89 41.36 27.81
CA LEU A 146 16.64 40.13 27.60
C LEU A 146 15.74 38.89 27.70
N LYS A 147 14.93 38.79 28.76
CA LYS A 147 13.97 37.68 28.95
C LYS A 147 12.92 37.66 27.84
N ALA A 148 12.35 38.80 27.45
CA ALA A 148 11.39 38.89 26.34
C ALA A 148 12.02 38.48 24.99
N SER A 149 13.27 38.86 24.74
CA SER A 149 14.01 38.46 23.53
C SER A 149 14.32 36.96 23.51
N ILE A 150 14.66 36.37 24.66
CA ILE A 150 14.82 34.92 24.81
C ILE A 150 13.50 34.21 24.51
N LEU A 151 12.39 34.64 25.14
CA LEU A 151 11.06 34.07 24.91
C LEU A 151 10.66 34.14 23.43
N TYR A 152 10.86 35.30 22.78
CA TYR A 152 10.57 35.49 21.36
C TYR A 152 11.47 34.64 20.44
N ALA A 153 12.72 34.37 20.80
CA ALA A 153 13.57 33.43 20.06
C ALA A 153 13.00 31.99 20.10
N ILE A 154 12.49 31.55 21.26
CA ILE A 154 11.96 30.20 21.49
C ILE A 154 10.54 30.06 20.89
N ASP A 155 9.74 31.11 20.86
CA ASP A 155 8.42 31.14 20.22
C ASP A 155 8.12 32.51 19.60
N SER A 156 7.72 32.50 18.33
CA SER A 156 7.34 33.70 17.56
C SER A 156 5.82 33.76 17.29
N SER A 157 5.00 33.09 18.10
CA SER A 157 3.53 33.06 17.93
C SER A 157 2.86 34.41 18.23
N LYS A 158 3.55 35.31 18.95
CA LYS A 158 3.12 36.68 19.29
C LYS A 158 4.20 37.71 18.93
N PRO A 159 3.86 39.01 18.81
CA PRO A 159 4.85 40.07 18.69
C PRO A 159 5.66 40.23 20.00
N PHE A 160 6.90 40.70 19.88
CA PHE A 160 7.82 40.91 21.01
C PHE A 160 7.21 41.68 22.20
N LYS A 161 6.43 42.73 21.94
CA LYS A 161 5.79 43.57 22.97
C LYS A 161 4.86 42.76 23.90
N ASP A 162 4.26 41.67 23.42
CA ASP A 162 3.40 40.78 24.23
C ASP A 162 4.23 39.97 25.25
N TYR A 163 5.46 39.57 24.90
CA TYR A 163 6.38 38.87 25.81
C TYR A 163 7.07 39.82 26.80
N LEU A 164 7.14 41.12 26.50
CA LEU A 164 7.69 42.15 27.37
C LEU A 164 6.66 42.64 28.42
N HIS A 165 5.43 42.95 27.99
CA HIS A 165 4.40 43.51 28.87
C HIS A 165 3.43 42.47 29.46
N VAL A 166 3.50 41.21 28.98
CA VAL A 166 2.83 40.00 29.51
C VAL A 166 1.40 40.21 30.00
N HIS A 167 0.48 40.42 29.05
CA HIS A 167 -0.95 40.26 29.31
C HIS A 167 -1.22 38.83 29.87
N HIS A 168 -2.05 38.73 30.92
CA HIS A 168 -2.36 37.45 31.59
C HIS A 168 -2.99 36.37 30.69
N THR A 169 -3.36 36.71 29.45
CA THR A 169 -3.89 35.81 28.43
C THR A 169 -2.82 35.02 27.67
N LEU A 170 -1.52 35.28 27.88
CA LEU A 170 -0.43 34.62 27.15
C LEU A 170 -0.16 33.20 27.67
N GLN A 171 -0.56 32.18 26.91
CA GLN A 171 -0.30 30.78 27.23
C GLN A 171 1.16 30.39 26.96
N LEU A 172 2.02 30.63 27.96
CA LEU A 172 3.42 30.19 27.97
C LEU A 172 3.54 28.71 28.36
N THR A 173 4.52 28.00 27.77
CA THR A 173 4.91 26.65 28.23
C THR A 173 5.60 26.71 29.60
N PRO A 174 5.67 25.62 30.40
CA PRO A 174 6.27 25.66 31.75
C PRO A 174 7.70 26.23 31.77
N ALA A 175 8.58 25.77 30.87
CA ALA A 175 9.94 26.30 30.74
C ALA A 175 9.99 27.81 30.39
N MET A 176 8.98 28.34 29.69
CA MET A 176 8.86 29.78 29.41
C MET A 176 8.36 30.57 30.63
N GLN A 177 7.53 29.97 31.49
CA GLN A 177 7.10 30.57 32.75
C GLN A 177 8.29 30.66 33.73
N GLU A 178 9.07 29.59 33.86
CA GLU A 178 10.32 29.55 34.60
C GLU A 178 11.32 30.61 34.13
N ILE A 179 11.50 30.76 32.81
CA ILE A 179 12.37 31.79 32.21
C ILE A 179 11.89 33.22 32.50
N ARG A 180 10.57 33.46 32.45
CA ARG A 180 9.97 34.76 32.80
C ARG A 180 10.23 35.11 34.27
N GLU A 181 10.03 34.14 35.16
CA GLU A 181 10.12 34.26 36.61
C GLU A 181 11.56 34.18 37.15
N ALA A 182 12.54 33.86 36.30
CA ALA A 182 13.95 33.93 36.64
C ALA A 182 14.30 35.34 37.18
N ALA A 183 14.77 35.38 38.43
CA ALA A 183 15.10 36.59 39.16
C ALA A 183 16.50 37.13 38.82
N ASP A 184 17.41 36.28 38.34
CA ASP A 184 18.79 36.62 38.03
C ASP A 184 19.33 35.84 36.81
N ALA A 185 20.40 36.35 36.20
CA ALA A 185 21.09 35.75 35.07
C ALA A 185 21.66 34.35 35.36
N GLU A 186 22.12 34.04 36.58
CA GLU A 186 22.59 32.68 36.91
C GLU A 186 21.45 31.66 36.91
N VAL A 187 20.30 32.01 37.51
CA VAL A 187 19.08 31.19 37.48
C VAL A 187 18.64 30.96 36.02
N LEU A 188 18.62 32.02 35.22
CA LEU A 188 18.24 31.97 33.81
C LEU A 188 19.15 31.05 32.98
N LYS A 189 20.47 31.08 33.18
CA LYS A 189 21.39 30.12 32.53
C LYS A 189 21.07 28.69 32.91
N ASN A 190 20.88 28.41 34.19
CA ASN A 190 20.72 27.05 34.69
C ASN A 190 19.44 26.40 34.13
N LEU A 191 18.36 27.17 34.01
CA LEU A 191 17.14 26.77 33.30
C LEU A 191 17.39 26.49 31.81
N LEU A 192 18.10 27.39 31.10
CA LEU A 192 18.42 27.23 29.68
C LEU A 192 19.33 26.02 29.41
N ILE A 193 20.31 25.77 30.28
CA ILE A 193 21.20 24.61 30.19
C ILE A 193 20.38 23.32 30.37
N ALA A 194 19.50 23.25 31.37
CA ALA A 194 18.63 22.09 31.58
C ALA A 194 17.72 21.79 30.37
N GLN A 195 17.16 22.82 29.73
CA GLN A 195 16.35 22.68 28.51
C GLN A 195 17.18 22.21 27.29
N ILE A 196 18.41 22.71 27.14
CA ILE A 196 19.37 22.24 26.11
C ILE A 196 19.66 20.75 26.30
N ASP A 197 19.94 20.35 27.55
CA ASP A 197 20.26 18.99 27.95
C ASP A 197 19.11 18.02 27.67
N GLU A 198 17.86 18.45 27.89
CA GLU A 198 16.66 17.67 27.58
C GLU A 198 16.46 17.51 26.06
N GLU A 199 16.60 18.60 25.29
CA GLU A 199 16.49 18.57 23.83
C GLU A 199 17.59 17.73 23.17
N GLU A 200 18.83 17.75 23.70
CA GLU A 200 19.88 16.83 23.28
C GLU A 200 19.52 15.36 23.57
N LYS A 201 18.97 15.05 24.76
CA LYS A 201 18.51 13.68 25.09
C LYS A 201 17.38 13.23 24.17
N ARG A 202 16.44 14.12 23.82
CA ARG A 202 15.39 13.87 22.82
C ARG A 202 15.98 13.57 21.45
N GLN A 203 16.91 14.38 20.94
CA GLN A 203 17.56 14.14 19.64
C GLN A 203 18.38 12.85 19.61
N LYS A 204 19.11 12.53 20.69
CA LYS A 204 19.88 11.27 20.81
C LYS A 204 18.97 10.04 20.77
N THR A 205 17.75 10.14 21.29
CA THR A 205 16.69 9.12 21.18
C THR A 205 16.16 9.00 19.74
N PHE A 206 15.75 10.10 19.10
CA PHE A 206 15.19 10.05 17.73
C PHE A 206 16.20 9.60 16.67
N THR A 207 17.47 9.99 16.81
CA THR A 207 18.53 9.64 15.84
C THR A 207 18.98 8.17 15.97
N ASN A 208 18.72 7.52 17.12
CA ASN A 208 19.02 6.11 17.35
C ASN A 208 17.78 5.23 17.30
N VAL A 209 17.12 5.17 16.13
CA VAL A 209 16.41 3.93 15.77
C VAL A 209 17.47 2.82 15.74
N PRO A 210 17.39 1.78 16.59
CA PRO A 210 18.47 0.80 16.68
C PRO A 210 18.60 0.06 15.34
N ASN A 211 19.69 0.32 14.63
CA ASN A 211 19.94 -0.14 13.25
C ASN A 211 19.72 -1.65 13.05
N LYS A 212 19.90 -2.47 14.10
CA LYS A 212 19.56 -3.90 14.10
C LYS A 212 18.06 -4.15 13.86
N ALA A 213 17.18 -3.47 14.60
CA ALA A 213 15.73 -3.62 14.48
C ALA A 213 15.20 -3.09 13.13
N TRP A 214 15.76 -1.99 12.62
CA TRP A 214 15.39 -1.47 11.30
C TRP A 214 15.78 -2.45 10.18
N LYS A 215 17.01 -3.00 10.20
CA LYS A 215 17.45 -4.02 9.25
C LYS A 215 16.58 -5.28 9.31
N VAL A 216 16.26 -5.78 10.51
CA VAL A 216 15.35 -6.94 10.68
C VAL A 216 13.97 -6.65 10.09
N ARG A 217 13.35 -5.50 10.41
CA ARG A 217 12.05 -5.11 9.83
C ARG A 217 12.09 -4.98 8.31
N LYS A 218 13.17 -4.44 7.74
CA LYS A 218 13.37 -4.35 6.29
C LYS A 218 13.41 -5.73 5.63
N TYR A 219 14.16 -6.70 6.18
CA TYR A 219 14.22 -8.04 5.61
C TYR A 219 12.93 -8.85 5.80
N ILE A 220 12.24 -8.68 6.94
CA ILE A 220 10.90 -9.27 7.15
C ILE A 220 9.91 -8.74 6.10
N LEU A 221 9.90 -7.42 5.84
CA LEU A 221 9.02 -6.83 4.84
C LEU A 221 9.31 -7.38 3.43
N ILE A 222 10.58 -7.46 3.04
CA ILE A 222 10.99 -8.03 1.73
C ILE A 222 10.55 -9.50 1.60
N GLY A 223 10.78 -10.32 2.64
CA GLY A 223 10.36 -11.73 2.65
C GLY A 223 8.85 -11.90 2.58
N LEU A 224 8.09 -11.07 3.31
CA LEU A 224 6.62 -11.09 3.27
C LEU A 224 6.09 -10.68 1.89
N THR A 225 6.64 -9.63 1.27
CA THR A 225 6.26 -9.23 -0.09
C THR A 225 6.58 -10.33 -1.11
N ALA A 226 7.75 -10.96 -1.01
CA ALA A 226 8.14 -12.06 -1.91
C ALA A 226 7.23 -13.30 -1.79
N LEU A 227 6.71 -13.59 -0.59
CA LEU A 227 5.76 -14.69 -0.36
C LEU A 227 4.32 -14.34 -0.79
N LEU A 228 3.93 -13.07 -0.67
CA LEU A 228 2.56 -12.62 -0.94
C LEU A 228 2.24 -12.54 -2.44
N ILE A 229 3.22 -12.22 -3.28
CA ILE A 229 3.07 -12.16 -4.76
C ILE A 229 2.57 -13.49 -5.36
N PRO A 230 3.23 -14.66 -5.17
CA PRO A 230 2.76 -15.92 -5.73
C PRO A 230 1.41 -16.36 -5.14
N LEU A 231 1.13 -16.03 -3.88
CA LEU A 231 -0.16 -16.32 -3.25
C LEU A 231 -1.31 -15.52 -3.90
N LEU A 232 -1.09 -14.25 -4.24
CA LEU A 232 -2.05 -13.46 -5.03
C LEU A 232 -2.27 -14.04 -6.43
N ILE A 233 -1.21 -14.47 -7.12
CA ILE A 233 -1.31 -15.06 -8.47
C ILE A 233 -2.15 -16.34 -8.43
N LEU A 234 -1.90 -17.23 -7.46
CA LEU A 234 -2.68 -18.46 -7.29
C LEU A 234 -4.14 -18.17 -6.90
N SER A 235 -4.38 -17.19 -6.03
CA SER A 235 -5.73 -16.77 -5.65
C SER A 235 -6.51 -16.19 -6.84
N PHE A 236 -5.87 -15.37 -7.67
CA PHE A 236 -6.46 -14.79 -8.88
C PHE A 236 -6.78 -15.87 -9.91
N TYR A 237 -5.86 -16.81 -10.15
CA TYR A 237 -6.10 -17.95 -11.04
C TYR A 237 -7.27 -18.83 -10.55
N SER A 238 -7.35 -19.10 -9.24
CA SER A 238 -8.45 -19.86 -8.65
C SER A 238 -9.81 -19.16 -8.85
N TYR A 239 -9.87 -17.85 -8.61
CA TYR A 239 -11.11 -17.08 -8.73
C TYR A 239 -11.59 -16.97 -10.18
N PHE A 240 -10.70 -16.69 -11.14
CA PHE A 240 -11.09 -16.47 -12.54
C PHE A 240 -11.20 -17.75 -13.40
N PHE A 241 -10.55 -18.86 -13.03
CA PHE A 241 -10.51 -20.07 -13.88
C PHE A 241 -10.97 -21.36 -13.22
N ILE A 242 -10.91 -21.47 -11.89
CA ILE A 242 -11.33 -22.69 -11.16
C ILE A 242 -12.77 -22.55 -10.67
N GLN A 243 -13.10 -21.45 -9.99
CA GLN A 243 -14.43 -21.22 -9.43
C GLN A 243 -15.57 -21.26 -10.47
N PRO A 244 -15.56 -20.47 -11.58
CA PRO A 244 -16.66 -20.49 -12.55
C PRO A 244 -16.84 -21.87 -13.20
N ARG A 245 -15.76 -22.64 -13.38
CA ARG A 245 -15.82 -24.01 -13.90
C ARG A 245 -16.45 -24.99 -12.90
N GLN A 246 -16.19 -24.81 -11.61
CA GLN A 246 -16.83 -25.60 -10.56
C GLN A 246 -18.32 -25.25 -10.41
N GLU A 247 -18.67 -23.97 -10.53
CA GLU A 247 -20.06 -23.51 -10.55
C GLU A 247 -20.80 -24.10 -11.77
N ALA A 248 -20.21 -24.01 -12.97
CA ALA A 248 -20.76 -24.63 -14.18
C ALA A 248 -20.99 -26.14 -14.03
N TYR A 249 -20.04 -26.89 -13.46
CA TYR A 249 -20.20 -28.34 -13.20
C TYR A 249 -21.30 -28.68 -12.18
N ILE A 250 -21.61 -27.75 -11.26
CA ILE A 250 -22.70 -27.92 -10.28
C ILE A 250 -24.05 -27.60 -10.94
N ASN A 251 -24.11 -26.49 -11.69
CA ASN A 251 -25.28 -26.04 -12.43
C ASN A 251 -25.68 -27.06 -13.51
N SER A 252 -24.71 -27.56 -14.29
CA SER A 252 -24.93 -28.58 -15.31
C SER A 252 -25.50 -29.88 -14.72
N ASN A 253 -24.99 -30.30 -13.55
CA ASN A 253 -25.52 -31.45 -12.83
C ASN A 253 -26.95 -31.20 -12.31
N GLU A 254 -27.28 -30.00 -11.84
CA GLU A 254 -28.65 -29.63 -11.44
C GLU A 254 -29.61 -29.61 -12.66
N HIS A 255 -29.17 -29.11 -13.81
CA HIS A 255 -29.94 -29.15 -15.05
C HIS A 255 -30.13 -30.58 -15.57
N PHE A 256 -29.09 -31.41 -15.50
CA PHE A 256 -29.15 -32.83 -15.90
C PHE A 256 -30.15 -33.61 -15.04
N LEU A 257 -30.13 -33.44 -13.71
CA LEU A 257 -31.11 -34.05 -12.80
C LEU A 257 -32.56 -33.56 -12.98
N LYS A 258 -32.76 -32.45 -13.71
CA LYS A 258 -34.07 -31.92 -14.12
C LYS A 258 -34.44 -32.29 -15.55
N ASN A 259 -33.66 -33.14 -16.23
CA ASN A 259 -33.78 -33.51 -17.65
C ASN A 259 -33.73 -32.30 -18.60
N GLN A 260 -33.02 -31.23 -18.22
CA GLN A 260 -32.89 -29.98 -19.00
C GLN A 260 -31.64 -30.02 -19.89
N TYR A 261 -31.54 -31.02 -20.77
CA TYR A 261 -30.32 -31.34 -21.52
C TYR A 261 -29.75 -30.15 -22.33
N SER A 262 -30.58 -29.33 -22.96
CA SER A 262 -30.12 -28.11 -23.65
C SER A 262 -29.41 -27.12 -22.73
N ASN A 263 -29.80 -27.04 -21.45
CA ASN A 263 -29.11 -26.19 -20.46
C ASN A 263 -27.78 -26.81 -20.01
N VAL A 264 -27.67 -28.15 -19.98
CA VAL A 264 -26.40 -28.85 -19.72
C VAL A 264 -25.39 -28.56 -20.84
N VAL A 265 -25.83 -28.57 -22.09
CA VAL A 265 -25.01 -28.20 -23.27
C VAL A 265 -24.57 -26.74 -23.18
N ASN A 266 -25.49 -25.81 -22.92
CA ASN A 266 -25.17 -24.37 -22.84
C ASN A 266 -24.22 -24.02 -21.69
N GLU A 267 -24.38 -24.62 -20.51
CA GLU A 267 -23.56 -24.33 -19.32
C GLU A 267 -22.11 -24.87 -19.47
N LEU A 268 -21.90 -25.85 -20.35
CA LEU A 268 -20.62 -26.54 -20.55
C LEU A 268 -19.98 -26.30 -21.93
N SER A 269 -20.57 -25.48 -22.80
CA SER A 269 -20.04 -25.20 -24.16
C SER A 269 -18.64 -24.60 -24.12
N ASP A 270 -18.46 -23.56 -23.29
CA ASP A 270 -17.23 -22.77 -23.16
C ASP A 270 -16.11 -23.52 -22.41
N HIS A 271 -16.27 -24.82 -22.18
CA HIS A 271 -15.37 -25.65 -21.38
C HIS A 271 -14.83 -26.83 -22.22
N ASN A 272 -13.51 -27.00 -22.21
CA ASN A 272 -12.82 -28.10 -22.89
C ASN A 272 -13.14 -29.45 -22.21
N PRO A 273 -13.52 -30.49 -22.98
CA PRO A 273 -14.09 -31.72 -22.41
C PRO A 273 -13.04 -32.65 -21.79
N ASP A 274 -11.79 -32.63 -22.24
CA ASP A 274 -10.68 -33.43 -21.68
C ASP A 274 -10.39 -33.07 -20.20
N ARG A 275 -10.74 -31.85 -19.80
CA ARG A 275 -10.56 -31.30 -18.45
C ARG A 275 -11.81 -31.41 -17.57
N MET A 276 -12.86 -32.05 -18.06
CA MET A 276 -14.07 -32.34 -17.28
C MET A 276 -13.89 -33.62 -16.45
N PRO A 277 -14.45 -33.68 -15.23
CA PRO A 277 -14.59 -34.95 -14.50
C PRO A 277 -15.41 -35.95 -15.32
N TYR A 278 -15.08 -37.25 -15.23
CA TYR A 278 -15.77 -38.35 -15.94
C TYR A 278 -17.30 -38.29 -15.87
N VAL A 279 -17.87 -37.95 -14.71
CA VAL A 279 -19.33 -37.83 -14.53
C VAL A 279 -19.92 -36.63 -15.29
N VAL A 280 -19.16 -35.53 -15.43
CA VAL A 280 -19.57 -34.36 -16.22
C VAL A 280 -19.46 -34.64 -17.72
N GLN A 281 -18.41 -35.37 -18.15
CA GLN A 281 -18.29 -35.88 -19.52
C GLN A 281 -19.50 -36.77 -19.88
N TYR A 282 -19.86 -37.72 -19.01
CA TYR A 282 -21.06 -38.56 -19.15
C TYR A 282 -22.35 -37.71 -19.30
N GLN A 283 -22.55 -36.74 -18.41
CA GLN A 283 -23.73 -35.87 -18.42
C GLN A 283 -23.82 -35.04 -19.70
N LEU A 284 -22.71 -34.50 -20.18
CA LEU A 284 -22.65 -33.68 -21.39
C LEU A 284 -22.81 -34.52 -22.65
N ALA A 285 -22.14 -35.68 -22.76
CA ALA A 285 -22.30 -36.61 -23.88
C ALA A 285 -23.76 -37.06 -24.04
N ARG A 286 -24.41 -37.50 -22.93
CA ARG A 286 -25.84 -37.86 -22.96
C ARG A 286 -26.72 -36.65 -23.27
N ALA A 287 -26.39 -35.45 -22.79
CA ALA A 287 -27.13 -34.25 -23.15
C ALA A 287 -27.05 -33.93 -24.65
N TYR A 288 -25.89 -34.10 -25.29
CA TYR A 288 -25.77 -33.98 -26.75
C TYR A 288 -26.59 -35.06 -27.48
N ILE A 289 -26.51 -36.33 -27.11
CA ILE A 289 -27.29 -37.43 -27.73
C ILE A 289 -28.81 -37.16 -27.70
N VAL A 290 -29.33 -36.56 -26.62
CA VAL A 290 -30.75 -36.20 -26.50
C VAL A 290 -31.11 -34.92 -27.27
N VAL A 291 -30.18 -33.96 -27.41
CA VAL A 291 -30.41 -32.67 -28.11
C VAL A 291 -30.16 -32.77 -29.63
N MET A 292 -29.31 -33.68 -30.08
CA MET A 292 -29.01 -33.91 -31.50
C MET A 292 -30.14 -34.69 -32.19
N ASP A 293 -30.66 -34.15 -33.29
CA ASP A 293 -31.71 -34.76 -34.10
C ASP A 293 -31.17 -35.69 -35.21
N VAL A 294 -29.94 -36.19 -35.03
CA VAL A 294 -29.22 -37.07 -35.98
C VAL A 294 -29.68 -38.52 -35.86
N LEU A 295 -30.18 -38.93 -34.69
CA LEU A 295 -30.67 -40.29 -34.42
C LEU A 295 -32.19 -40.33 -34.35
N LYS A 296 -32.81 -41.32 -35.02
CA LYS A 296 -34.22 -41.66 -34.81
C LYS A 296 -34.44 -42.12 -33.37
N ASP A 297 -35.63 -41.90 -32.80
CA ASP A 297 -35.93 -42.19 -31.38
C ASP A 297 -35.55 -43.62 -30.94
N GLU A 298 -35.79 -44.63 -31.79
CA GLU A 298 -35.43 -46.03 -31.53
C GLU A 298 -33.90 -46.24 -31.48
N GLN A 299 -33.14 -45.54 -32.33
CA GLN A 299 -31.68 -45.58 -32.36
C GLN A 299 -31.07 -44.76 -31.20
N ARG A 300 -31.69 -43.61 -30.86
CA ARG A 300 -31.31 -42.79 -29.70
C ARG A 300 -31.44 -43.61 -28.41
N ALA A 301 -32.54 -44.34 -28.22
CA ALA A 301 -32.72 -45.23 -27.08
C ALA A 301 -31.65 -46.33 -27.01
N ALA A 302 -31.34 -47.00 -28.13
CA ALA A 302 -30.29 -48.03 -28.19
C ALA A 302 -28.88 -47.48 -27.89
N VAL A 303 -28.60 -46.22 -28.24
CA VAL A 303 -27.36 -45.51 -27.90
C VAL A 303 -27.34 -45.11 -26.42
N GLU A 304 -28.45 -44.60 -25.86
CA GLU A 304 -28.54 -44.25 -24.44
C GLU A 304 -28.37 -45.46 -23.51
N ASP A 305 -28.90 -46.63 -23.86
CA ASP A 305 -28.73 -47.86 -23.06
C ASP A 305 -27.29 -48.41 -23.09
N ARG A 306 -26.53 -48.16 -24.17
CA ARG A 306 -25.10 -48.52 -24.28
C ARG A 306 -24.18 -47.57 -23.50
N ILE A 307 -24.62 -46.33 -23.26
CA ILE A 307 -23.78 -45.27 -22.69
C ILE A 307 -24.06 -45.14 -21.20
N THR A 308 -23.13 -45.68 -20.41
CA THR A 308 -23.25 -45.86 -18.95
C THR A 308 -22.05 -45.25 -18.23
N LEU A 309 -22.13 -45.15 -16.89
CA LEU A 309 -21.00 -44.79 -16.02
C LEU A 309 -19.92 -45.90 -15.90
N GLN A 310 -19.89 -46.85 -16.85
CA GLN A 310 -18.83 -47.85 -17.03
C GLN A 310 -18.23 -47.81 -18.45
N THR A 311 -18.81 -47.04 -19.38
CA THR A 311 -18.30 -46.86 -20.74
C THR A 311 -16.99 -46.05 -20.73
N ASP A 312 -16.07 -46.32 -21.66
CA ASP A 312 -14.77 -45.63 -21.71
C ASP A 312 -14.94 -44.12 -21.99
N PRO A 313 -14.16 -43.22 -21.34
CA PRO A 313 -14.24 -41.78 -21.54
C PRO A 313 -14.16 -41.33 -23.01
N GLN A 314 -13.46 -42.06 -23.88
CA GLN A 314 -13.35 -41.72 -25.30
C GLN A 314 -14.71 -41.69 -26.01
N TYR A 315 -15.66 -42.55 -25.62
CA TYR A 315 -17.02 -42.51 -26.17
C TYR A 315 -17.72 -41.21 -25.79
N PHE A 316 -17.54 -40.72 -24.56
CA PHE A 316 -18.12 -39.45 -24.15
C PHE A 316 -17.51 -38.29 -24.94
N LEU A 317 -16.17 -38.27 -25.11
CA LEU A 317 -15.49 -37.27 -25.93
C LEU A 317 -15.95 -37.30 -27.38
N PHE A 318 -16.14 -38.48 -27.98
CA PHE A 318 -16.71 -38.63 -29.32
C PHE A 318 -18.07 -37.92 -29.44
N TRP A 319 -19.04 -38.24 -28.57
CA TRP A 319 -20.39 -37.66 -28.63
C TRP A 319 -20.42 -36.17 -28.28
N ILE A 320 -19.49 -35.70 -27.43
CA ILE A 320 -19.34 -34.26 -27.14
C ILE A 320 -18.82 -33.51 -28.36
N ASN A 321 -17.77 -34.00 -29.00
CA ASN A 321 -17.14 -33.33 -30.14
C ASN A 321 -18.08 -33.34 -31.35
N LEU A 322 -18.71 -34.49 -31.66
CA LEU A 322 -19.75 -34.61 -32.68
C LEU A 322 -20.93 -33.65 -32.42
N GLY A 323 -21.35 -33.50 -31.15
CA GLY A 323 -22.39 -32.56 -30.75
C GLY A 323 -22.00 -31.08 -30.77
N ARG A 324 -20.70 -30.78 -30.91
CA ARG A 324 -20.16 -29.42 -31.07
C ARG A 324 -19.89 -29.03 -32.53
N GLY A 325 -19.90 -29.99 -33.45
CA GLY A 325 -19.36 -29.83 -34.79
C GLY A 325 -17.84 -29.97 -34.86
N GLU A 326 -17.18 -30.43 -33.79
CA GLU A 326 -15.74 -30.74 -33.76
C GLU A 326 -15.51 -32.11 -34.45
N ASN A 327 -15.98 -32.25 -35.70
CA ASN A 327 -16.17 -33.53 -36.39
C ASN A 327 -14.87 -34.26 -36.72
N GLU A 328 -13.79 -33.54 -37.07
CA GLU A 328 -12.48 -34.17 -37.30
C GLU A 328 -11.96 -34.87 -36.04
N ASP A 329 -12.08 -34.23 -34.87
CA ASP A 329 -11.68 -34.83 -33.60
C ASP A 329 -12.60 -36.00 -33.21
N ALA A 330 -13.90 -35.92 -33.50
CA ALA A 330 -14.81 -37.06 -33.34
C ALA A 330 -14.39 -38.25 -34.21
N ILE A 331 -14.12 -38.04 -35.51
CA ILE A 331 -13.65 -39.10 -36.42
C ILE A 331 -12.31 -39.68 -35.94
N ASN A 332 -11.38 -38.84 -35.47
CA ASN A 332 -10.09 -39.30 -34.95
C ASN A 332 -10.25 -40.15 -33.67
N ILE A 333 -11.19 -39.79 -32.78
CA ILE A 333 -11.53 -40.62 -31.61
C ILE A 333 -12.16 -41.95 -32.06
N ALA A 334 -13.12 -41.93 -32.99
CA ALA A 334 -13.76 -43.15 -33.50
C ALA A 334 -12.76 -44.11 -34.18
N ARG A 335 -11.83 -43.58 -34.98
CA ARG A 335 -10.71 -44.34 -35.57
C ARG A 335 -9.79 -44.94 -34.50
N SER A 336 -9.60 -44.25 -33.36
CA SER A 336 -8.82 -44.79 -32.23
C SER A 336 -9.56 -45.88 -31.43
N LEU A 337 -10.89 -45.81 -31.35
CA LEU A 337 -11.76 -46.83 -30.78
C LEU A 337 -11.97 -48.04 -31.71
N GLN A 338 -11.69 -47.88 -33.01
CA GLN A 338 -11.92 -48.87 -34.07
C GLN A 338 -13.41 -49.21 -34.31
N GLU A 339 -14.34 -48.40 -33.78
CA GLU A 339 -15.78 -48.58 -33.99
C GLU A 339 -16.24 -48.02 -35.35
N ARG A 340 -16.47 -48.92 -36.31
CA ARG A 340 -16.90 -48.63 -37.68
C ARG A 340 -18.14 -47.73 -37.75
N ASP A 341 -19.15 -48.00 -36.92
CA ASP A 341 -20.40 -47.22 -36.88
C ASP A 341 -20.17 -45.76 -36.47
N LEU A 342 -19.26 -45.52 -35.51
CA LEU A 342 -18.91 -44.16 -35.07
C LEU A 342 -18.06 -43.42 -36.12
N ILE A 343 -17.18 -44.12 -36.82
CA ILE A 343 -16.40 -43.56 -37.93
C ILE A 343 -17.35 -43.13 -39.06
N MET A 344 -18.24 -44.03 -39.49
CA MET A 344 -19.25 -43.77 -40.52
C MET A 344 -20.16 -42.59 -40.15
N MET A 345 -20.66 -42.54 -38.92
CA MET A 345 -21.52 -41.45 -38.45
C MET A 345 -20.77 -40.10 -38.38
N GLY A 346 -19.50 -40.12 -37.95
CA GLY A 346 -18.64 -38.93 -37.96
C GLY A 346 -18.40 -38.40 -39.39
N LEU A 347 -18.07 -39.30 -40.32
CA LEU A 347 -17.90 -38.98 -41.75
C LEU A 347 -19.18 -38.42 -42.38
N LEU A 348 -20.35 -38.98 -42.06
CA LEU A 348 -21.64 -38.47 -42.52
C LEU A 348 -21.89 -37.04 -42.00
N GLN A 349 -21.65 -36.78 -40.72
CA GLN A 349 -21.84 -35.45 -40.11
C GLN A 349 -20.84 -34.41 -40.67
N TYR A 350 -19.58 -34.79 -40.86
CA TYR A 350 -18.56 -33.96 -41.52
C TYR A 350 -18.92 -33.66 -42.98
N SER A 351 -19.57 -34.60 -43.68
CA SER A 351 -20.08 -34.34 -45.04
C SER A 351 -21.16 -33.25 -45.06
N GLU A 352 -22.04 -33.18 -44.05
CA GLU A 352 -23.04 -32.11 -43.94
C GLU A 352 -22.41 -30.76 -43.55
N GLU A 353 -21.37 -30.76 -42.72
CA GLU A 353 -20.57 -29.56 -42.42
C GLU A 353 -19.93 -28.97 -43.69
N ILE A 354 -19.22 -29.78 -44.48
CA ILE A 354 -18.59 -29.33 -45.73
C ILE A 354 -19.63 -28.86 -46.77
N LYS A 355 -20.82 -29.48 -46.80
CA LYS A 355 -21.93 -28.98 -47.63
C LYS A 355 -22.39 -27.59 -47.18
N ALA A 356 -22.47 -27.34 -45.87
CA ALA A 356 -22.93 -26.09 -45.27
C ALA A 356 -21.89 -24.95 -45.19
N ASP A 357 -20.60 -25.25 -45.23
CA ASP A 357 -19.51 -24.27 -45.05
C ASP A 357 -19.42 -23.23 -46.20
N ASP A 358 -19.74 -21.96 -45.97
CA ASP A 358 -19.69 -20.92 -47.01
C ASP A 358 -18.26 -20.47 -47.41
N ASP A 359 -17.21 -20.84 -46.66
CA ASP A 359 -15.82 -20.40 -46.93
C ASP A 359 -15.07 -21.31 -47.94
N LEU A 360 -15.44 -22.59 -48.07
CA LEU A 360 -14.84 -23.54 -49.03
C LEU A 360 -15.33 -23.32 -50.47
N THR A 361 -14.40 -23.32 -51.45
CA THR A 361 -14.81 -23.24 -52.86
C THR A 361 -15.48 -24.52 -53.34
N GLY A 362 -16.34 -24.42 -54.36
CA GLY A 362 -17.09 -25.58 -54.88
C GLY A 362 -16.23 -26.71 -55.45
N GLU A 363 -14.96 -26.45 -55.81
CA GLU A 363 -14.02 -27.49 -56.22
C GLU A 363 -13.39 -28.19 -55.01
N GLU A 364 -13.02 -27.45 -53.97
CA GLU A 364 -12.50 -28.00 -52.71
C GLU A 364 -13.58 -28.81 -51.97
N LYS A 365 -14.82 -28.31 -51.90
CA LYS A 365 -15.97 -29.07 -51.38
C LYS A 365 -16.15 -30.41 -52.08
N GLN A 366 -16.09 -30.42 -53.42
CA GLN A 366 -16.24 -31.66 -54.17
C GLN A 366 -15.08 -32.63 -53.88
N GLN A 367 -13.84 -32.14 -53.80
CA GLN A 367 -12.68 -32.98 -53.51
C GLN A 367 -12.71 -33.60 -52.11
N GLU A 368 -13.15 -32.88 -51.07
CA GLU A 368 -13.30 -33.47 -49.73
C GLU A 368 -14.52 -34.39 -49.64
N LEU A 369 -15.66 -34.02 -50.23
CA LEU A 369 -16.84 -34.90 -50.29
C LEU A 369 -16.55 -36.20 -51.07
N ASP A 370 -15.78 -36.15 -52.15
CA ASP A 370 -15.38 -37.34 -52.91
C ASP A 370 -14.50 -38.29 -52.09
N LYS A 371 -13.62 -37.77 -51.21
CA LYS A 371 -12.85 -38.59 -50.25
C LYS A 371 -13.75 -39.22 -49.19
N ILE A 372 -14.63 -38.42 -48.59
CA ILE A 372 -15.57 -38.88 -47.55
C ILE A 372 -16.50 -39.96 -48.10
N ASN A 373 -17.01 -39.77 -49.33
CA ASN A 373 -17.84 -40.77 -50.01
C ASN A 373 -17.05 -42.05 -50.31
N GLN A 374 -15.77 -41.97 -50.70
CA GLN A 374 -14.92 -43.14 -50.90
C GLN A 374 -14.67 -43.90 -49.59
N GLU A 375 -14.31 -43.22 -48.50
CA GLU A 375 -14.12 -43.84 -47.18
C GLU A 375 -15.44 -44.47 -46.67
N LEU A 376 -16.58 -43.82 -46.93
CA LEU A 376 -17.92 -44.34 -46.62
C LEU A 376 -18.29 -45.58 -47.45
N GLU A 377 -18.02 -45.59 -48.76
CA GLU A 377 -18.24 -46.76 -49.64
C GLU A 377 -17.34 -47.95 -49.27
N GLU A 378 -16.11 -47.70 -48.79
CA GLU A 378 -15.24 -48.76 -48.27
C GLU A 378 -15.78 -49.35 -46.96
N TYR A 379 -16.26 -48.52 -46.02
CA TYR A 379 -16.88 -49.01 -44.78
C TYR A 379 -18.22 -49.74 -45.01
N ASP A 380 -19.08 -49.24 -45.90
CA ASP A 380 -20.36 -49.88 -46.28
C ASP A 380 -20.14 -51.23 -46.99
N ARG A 381 -19.12 -51.34 -47.85
CA ARG A 381 -18.72 -52.62 -48.45
C ARG A 381 -18.21 -53.59 -47.39
N GLU A 382 -17.31 -53.17 -46.51
CA GLU A 382 -16.77 -54.04 -45.46
C GLU A 382 -17.85 -54.48 -44.44
N GLN A 383 -18.88 -53.68 -44.18
CA GLN A 383 -20.03 -54.11 -43.38
C GLN A 383 -20.90 -55.16 -44.10
N LYS A 384 -21.11 -55.03 -45.42
CA LYS A 384 -21.86 -56.03 -46.21
C LYS A 384 -21.10 -57.34 -46.35
N GLU A 385 -19.79 -57.28 -46.59
CA GLU A 385 -18.93 -58.47 -46.59
C GLU A 385 -18.92 -59.17 -45.22
N GLN A 386 -19.05 -58.43 -44.11
CA GLN A 386 -19.21 -59.01 -42.76
C GLN A 386 -20.60 -59.63 -42.56
N GLN A 387 -21.68 -58.95 -42.97
CA GLN A 387 -23.04 -59.47 -42.86
C GLN A 387 -23.28 -60.71 -43.74
N GLU A 388 -22.73 -60.76 -44.95
CA GLU A 388 -22.79 -61.95 -45.82
C GLU A 388 -21.99 -63.14 -45.24
N LEU A 389 -20.98 -62.88 -44.38
CA LEU A 389 -20.27 -63.92 -43.64
C LEU A 389 -21.04 -64.38 -42.39
N GLU A 390 -21.59 -63.45 -41.61
CA GLU A 390 -22.40 -63.75 -40.42
C GLU A 390 -23.70 -64.51 -40.80
N GLU A 391 -24.40 -64.08 -41.86
CA GLU A 391 -25.56 -64.82 -42.40
C GLU A 391 -25.18 -66.20 -42.97
N ALA A 392 -23.95 -66.38 -43.46
CA ALA A 392 -23.47 -67.69 -43.91
C ALA A 392 -23.12 -68.62 -42.73
N GLU A 393 -22.53 -68.11 -41.65
CA GLU A 393 -22.26 -68.89 -40.44
C GLU A 393 -23.57 -69.26 -39.71
N GLU A 394 -24.53 -68.35 -39.57
CA GLU A 394 -25.87 -68.68 -39.03
C GLU A 394 -26.64 -69.67 -39.93
N ALA A 395 -26.42 -69.65 -41.25
CA ALA A 395 -27.01 -70.61 -42.18
C ALA A 395 -26.39 -72.03 -42.08
N GLU A 396 -25.09 -72.15 -41.79
CA GLU A 396 -24.45 -73.48 -41.58
C GLU A 396 -24.84 -74.10 -40.22
N ASP A 397 -24.98 -73.30 -39.14
CA ASP A 397 -25.48 -73.81 -37.85
C ASP A 397 -26.99 -74.15 -37.88
N GLY A 398 -27.74 -73.64 -38.88
CA GLY A 398 -29.18 -73.82 -39.03
C GLY A 398 -29.68 -75.26 -39.25
N GLU A 399 -28.86 -76.18 -39.77
CA GLU A 399 -29.22 -77.60 -39.95
C GLU A 399 -28.78 -78.50 -38.76
N GLY A 400 -28.17 -77.94 -37.70
CA GLY A 400 -27.47 -78.70 -36.66
C GLY A 400 -28.28 -79.27 -35.49
N ASN A 401 -29.60 -79.05 -35.40
CA ASN A 401 -30.35 -79.38 -34.17
C ASN A 401 -30.80 -80.86 -34.09
N THR A 402 -30.04 -81.70 -33.36
CA THR A 402 -30.64 -82.81 -32.59
C THR A 402 -29.77 -83.21 -31.39
N GLN A 403 -30.40 -83.24 -30.20
CA GLN A 403 -29.87 -83.76 -28.92
C GLN A 403 -28.75 -82.93 -28.24
N ASP A 404 -28.74 -82.71 -26.92
CA ASP A 404 -29.64 -83.15 -25.85
C ASP A 404 -30.01 -81.99 -24.90
N ALA A 405 -31.13 -82.13 -24.19
CA ALA A 405 -31.49 -81.26 -23.07
C ALA A 405 -32.07 -82.09 -21.92
N GLU A 406 -31.44 -82.07 -20.74
CA GLU A 406 -32.13 -82.11 -19.44
C GLU A 406 -31.19 -81.89 -18.24
N THR A 407 -31.65 -81.10 -17.25
CA THR A 407 -31.16 -80.99 -15.85
C THR A 407 -29.71 -80.48 -15.62
N GLU A 408 -29.35 -79.94 -14.45
CA GLU A 408 -30.03 -79.93 -13.13
C GLU A 408 -29.88 -78.56 -12.41
N ALA A 409 -30.62 -78.35 -11.30
CA ALA A 409 -30.66 -77.09 -10.55
C ALA A 409 -30.60 -77.29 -9.02
N GLU A 410 -30.37 -76.18 -8.28
CA GLU A 410 -30.25 -76.10 -6.81
C GLU A 410 -28.99 -76.82 -6.20
N SER A 411 -28.53 -76.56 -4.97
CA SER A 411 -29.09 -75.82 -3.83
C SER A 411 -28.01 -75.11 -2.95
N LYS A 412 -28.46 -74.35 -1.94
CA LYS A 412 -27.66 -73.58 -0.97
C LYS A 412 -27.06 -74.46 0.16
N ALA A 413 -25.94 -74.03 0.77
CA ALA A 413 -25.77 -74.10 2.24
C ALA A 413 -24.65 -73.20 2.83
N LYS A 414 -24.92 -72.65 4.03
CA LYS A 414 -23.98 -72.10 5.04
C LYS A 414 -24.10 -73.01 6.30
N PRO A 415 -23.17 -73.08 7.29
CA PRO A 415 -22.96 -71.98 8.26
C PRO A 415 -21.54 -71.94 8.98
N LYS A 416 -21.12 -70.86 9.69
CA LYS A 416 -21.00 -70.62 11.18
C LYS A 416 -20.01 -71.53 11.97
N GLU A 417 -19.34 -71.16 13.09
CA GLU A 417 -19.14 -69.89 13.89
C GLU A 417 -17.79 -69.98 14.70
N GLU A 418 -17.45 -69.41 15.89
CA GLU A 418 -18.16 -68.75 17.01
C GLU A 418 -17.23 -67.86 17.90
N THR A 419 -17.42 -66.52 17.88
CA THR A 419 -17.19 -65.51 18.97
C THR A 419 -15.75 -65.26 19.54
N LYS A 420 -15.41 -64.24 20.38
CA LYS A 420 -16.15 -63.34 21.34
C LYS A 420 -15.81 -61.82 21.29
N LYS A 421 -16.75 -61.06 21.88
CA LYS A 421 -16.87 -59.59 22.17
C LYS A 421 -16.18 -59.20 23.52
N PRO A 422 -16.21 -57.93 24.05
CA PRO A 422 -16.95 -56.68 23.70
C PRO A 422 -16.02 -55.45 23.38
N ALA A 423 -16.44 -54.26 22.90
CA ALA A 423 -17.46 -53.24 23.31
C ALA A 423 -17.15 -52.57 24.68
N ASP A 424 -17.35 -51.25 24.89
CA ASP A 424 -18.44 -50.37 24.42
C ASP A 424 -18.07 -48.83 24.34
N LYS A 425 -18.86 -48.05 23.56
CA LYS A 425 -19.16 -46.57 23.51
C LYS A 425 -18.11 -45.47 23.89
N LYS A 426 -17.97 -44.33 23.17
CA LYS A 426 -18.89 -43.18 22.82
C LYS A 426 -19.27 -42.31 24.04
N ASP A 427 -19.39 -40.97 24.00
CA ASP A 427 -19.41 -39.94 22.91
C ASP A 427 -18.88 -38.55 23.41
N GLU A 428 -18.67 -37.58 22.48
CA GLU A 428 -18.89 -36.10 22.51
C GLU A 428 -18.74 -35.23 23.81
N GLN A 429 -18.42 -33.91 23.80
CA GLN A 429 -17.83 -32.92 22.88
C GLN A 429 -17.59 -31.58 23.69
N ALA A 430 -17.14 -30.50 23.04
CA ALA A 430 -17.37 -29.08 23.38
C ALA A 430 -16.65 -28.38 24.57
N SER A 431 -15.52 -27.72 24.25
CA SER A 431 -15.23 -26.26 24.42
C SER A 431 -15.24 -25.52 25.78
N SER A 432 -14.43 -24.44 25.83
CA SER A 432 -14.42 -23.28 26.75
C SER A 432 -13.86 -23.47 28.17
N GLU A 433 -13.38 -22.43 28.89
CA GLU A 433 -12.54 -21.26 28.52
C GLU A 433 -11.98 -20.60 29.80
N THR A 434 -10.84 -19.90 29.71
CA THR A 434 -10.29 -18.91 30.69
C THR A 434 -9.82 -19.33 32.09
N SER A 435 -8.69 -18.72 32.51
CA SER A 435 -8.34 -18.31 33.89
C SER A 435 -8.07 -19.37 34.98
N ALA A 436 -7.24 -19.12 36.01
CA ALA A 436 -6.11 -18.19 36.19
C ALA A 436 -5.32 -18.56 37.48
N ASP A 437 -4.04 -18.15 37.55
CA ASP A 437 -3.28 -17.79 38.76
C ASP A 437 -3.19 -18.77 39.97
N LYS A 438 -2.03 -19.46 40.16
CA LYS A 438 -1.07 -19.17 41.27
C LYS A 438 0.12 -20.14 41.42
N THR A 439 1.33 -19.56 41.36
CA THR A 439 2.52 -19.70 42.24
C THR A 439 2.90 -21.02 42.97
N GLN A 440 4.24 -21.27 43.01
CA GLN A 440 5.02 -22.04 44.02
C GLN A 440 4.81 -23.57 44.07
N ASN A 441 5.80 -24.45 44.33
CA ASN A 441 7.28 -24.40 44.45
C ASN A 441 7.81 -25.60 43.61
N GLY A 442 9.07 -25.74 43.14
CA GLY A 442 10.39 -25.49 43.73
C GLY A 442 11.17 -26.83 43.81
N VAL A 443 12.51 -26.80 43.89
CA VAL A 443 13.44 -27.96 43.98
C VAL A 443 13.61 -28.82 42.71
N ALA A 444 14.64 -28.50 41.92
CA ALA A 444 15.71 -29.41 41.50
C ALA A 444 16.78 -28.62 40.71
#